data_AF-A0A947CH88-F1
#
_entry.id   AF-A0A947CH88-F1
#
_cell.length_a   1.000
_cell.length_b   1.000
_cell.length_c   1.000
_cell.angle_alpha   90.00
_cell.angle_beta   90.00
_cell.angle_gamma   90.00
#
_symmetry.space_group_name_H-M   'P 1'
#
loop_
_entity.id
_entity.type
_entity.pdbx_description
1 polymer ?
#
loop_
_entity_poly.entity_id
_entity_poly.type
_entity_poly.pdbx_seq_one_letter_code
_entity_poly.pdbx_strand_id
1 'polypeptide(L)'
;ITLSTLHQSGLGALYMMAPDKVHPLWYSEFIPIMFFVSSIFAGLSMVIFEGSITHRVFHQRVGPDLERSHDSILRGLARICAGTLFVYLFMELIVFVHGQKWDYLATGWGAWYLLEVVGFVAVPSVLFLRGVARKSPRVIGTAAILTLVGIMLNRLNISVIAFKWYLPVRYVPTWQEIVVTLAVLSAEIWVFRWVVNRMPVLDDAHVRSGRLERVERASASAA
;
A
#
# COMPACT_ATOMS: atom_id res chain seq x y z
N ILE A 1 -13.70 1.17 12.33
CA ILE A 1 -13.20 -0.10 11.73
C ILE A 1 -14.25 -0.68 10.80
N THR A 2 -15.46 -1.01 11.28
CA THR A 2 -16.57 -1.56 10.47
C THR A 2 -16.94 -0.74 9.24
N LEU A 3 -16.97 0.60 9.34
CA LEU A 3 -17.26 1.48 8.20
C LEU A 3 -16.15 1.43 7.13
N SER A 4 -14.88 1.45 7.53
CA SER A 4 -13.74 1.39 6.61
C SER A 4 -13.60 0.02 5.93
N THR A 5 -13.83 -1.06 6.68
CA THR A 5 -13.85 -2.43 6.14
C THR A 5 -14.98 -2.60 5.13
N LEU A 6 -16.17 -2.08 5.46
CA LEU A 6 -17.33 -2.15 4.56
C LEU A 6 -17.12 -1.31 3.30
N HIS A 7 -16.52 -0.13 3.40
CA HIS A 7 -16.28 0.72 2.24
C HIS A 7 -15.29 0.07 1.24
N GLN A 8 -14.14 -0.42 1.72
CA GLN A 8 -13.14 -1.04 0.85
C GLN A 8 -13.62 -2.37 0.26
N SER A 9 -14.31 -3.19 1.06
CA SER A 9 -14.93 -4.43 0.56
C SER A 9 -16.10 -4.15 -0.38
N GLY A 10 -16.87 -3.09 -0.13
CA GLY A 10 -18.03 -2.68 -0.93
C GLY A 10 -17.61 -2.21 -2.33
N LEU A 11 -16.51 -1.46 -2.45
CA LEU A 11 -15.92 -1.13 -3.75
C LEU A 11 -15.55 -2.39 -4.56
N GLY A 12 -14.99 -3.41 -3.90
CA GLY A 12 -14.72 -4.70 -4.55
C GLY A 12 -16.01 -5.45 -4.93
N ALA A 13 -17.08 -5.35 -4.14
CA ALA A 13 -18.37 -5.96 -4.44
C ALA A 13 -19.04 -5.36 -5.68
N LEU A 14 -18.84 -4.06 -5.96
CA LEU A 14 -19.34 -3.43 -7.19
C LEU A 14 -18.75 -4.10 -8.45
N TYR A 15 -17.47 -4.47 -8.43
CA TYR A 15 -16.84 -5.18 -9.54
C TYR A 15 -17.32 -6.64 -9.66
N MET A 16 -17.68 -7.27 -8.52
CA MET A 16 -18.25 -8.62 -8.51
C MET A 16 -19.64 -8.68 -9.16
N MET A 17 -20.44 -7.60 -9.04
CA MET A 17 -21.76 -7.47 -9.67
C MET A 17 -21.71 -7.29 -11.21
N ALA A 18 -20.53 -7.09 -11.81
CA ALA A 18 -20.37 -6.91 -13.26
C ALA A 18 -19.50 -8.03 -13.90
N PRO A 19 -19.93 -9.30 -13.84
CA PRO A 19 -19.14 -10.45 -14.26
C PRO A 19 -18.72 -10.40 -15.74
N ASP A 20 -19.62 -9.97 -16.63
CA ASP A 20 -19.37 -9.95 -18.08
C ASP A 20 -18.45 -8.80 -18.54
N LYS A 21 -18.09 -7.89 -17.63
CA LYS A 21 -17.24 -6.73 -17.94
C LYS A 21 -15.77 -6.97 -17.62
N VAL A 22 -15.45 -7.92 -16.75
CA VAL A 22 -14.07 -8.16 -16.29
C VAL A 22 -13.50 -9.39 -16.99
N HIS A 23 -12.25 -9.32 -17.43
CA HIS A 23 -11.59 -10.47 -18.05
C HIS A 23 -11.52 -11.66 -17.05
N PRO A 24 -11.83 -12.90 -17.49
CA PRO A 24 -11.93 -14.06 -16.62
C PRO A 24 -10.72 -14.22 -15.68
N LEU A 25 -9.48 -14.01 -16.13
CA LEU A 25 -8.27 -14.03 -15.29
C LEU A 25 -8.38 -13.20 -14.00
N TRP A 26 -8.87 -11.96 -14.07
CA TRP A 26 -8.99 -11.05 -12.92
C TRP A 26 -10.33 -11.17 -12.18
N TYR A 27 -11.32 -11.87 -12.77
CA TYR A 27 -12.61 -12.09 -12.12
C TYR A 27 -12.56 -13.21 -11.08
N SER A 28 -13.02 -12.95 -9.87
CA SER A 28 -13.21 -13.96 -8.82
C SER A 28 -14.31 -13.53 -7.85
N GLU A 29 -15.05 -14.48 -7.30
CA GLU A 29 -16.01 -14.24 -6.22
C GLU A 29 -15.35 -13.61 -4.98
N PHE A 30 -14.02 -13.77 -4.83
CA PHE A 30 -13.24 -13.23 -3.71
C PHE A 30 -12.64 -11.84 -3.95
N ILE A 31 -12.99 -11.14 -5.04
CA ILE A 31 -12.58 -9.74 -5.30
C ILE A 31 -12.80 -8.81 -4.09
N PRO A 32 -13.96 -8.84 -3.38
CA PRO A 32 -14.19 -7.96 -2.24
C PRO A 32 -13.12 -8.10 -1.15
N ILE A 33 -12.70 -9.34 -0.88
CA ILE A 33 -11.70 -9.64 0.14
C ILE A 33 -10.31 -9.22 -0.35
N MET A 34 -9.99 -9.47 -1.63
CA MET A 34 -8.72 -9.02 -2.22
C MET A 34 -8.57 -7.50 -2.19
N PHE A 35 -9.64 -6.74 -2.49
CA PHE A 35 -9.64 -5.28 -2.37
C PHE A 35 -9.42 -4.81 -0.94
N PHE A 36 -10.04 -5.48 0.03
CA PHE A 36 -9.87 -5.17 1.44
C PHE A 36 -8.42 -5.40 1.89
N VAL A 37 -7.87 -6.61 1.66
CA VAL A 37 -6.49 -6.93 2.03
C VAL A 37 -5.50 -5.97 1.36
N SER A 38 -5.76 -5.61 0.10
CA SER A 38 -4.88 -4.68 -0.62
C SER A 38 -4.90 -3.25 -0.10
N SER A 39 -6.03 -2.79 0.45
CA SER A 39 -6.11 -1.49 1.12
C SER A 39 -5.23 -1.42 2.38
N ILE A 40 -5.03 -2.54 3.10
CA ILE A 40 -4.22 -2.59 4.32
C ILE A 40 -2.75 -2.33 3.98
N PHE A 41 -2.18 -3.11 3.06
CA PHE A 41 -0.77 -2.93 2.69
C PHE A 41 -0.54 -1.67 1.85
N ALA A 42 -1.56 -1.17 1.15
CA ALA A 42 -1.53 0.15 0.51
C ALA A 42 -1.34 1.28 1.53
N GLY A 43 -2.17 1.31 2.57
CA GLY A 43 -2.07 2.31 3.63
C GLY A 43 -0.71 2.24 4.35
N LEU A 44 -0.25 1.02 4.67
CA LEU A 44 1.07 0.82 5.31
C LEU A 44 2.22 1.30 4.41
N SER A 45 2.16 1.01 3.11
CA SER A 45 3.18 1.46 2.15
C SER A 45 3.18 2.97 1.98
N MET A 46 2.00 3.61 1.98
CA MET A 46 1.88 5.06 1.90
C MET A 46 2.49 5.74 3.13
N VAL A 47 2.22 5.23 4.34
CA VAL A 47 2.81 5.76 5.58
C VAL A 47 4.33 5.61 5.59
N ILE A 48 4.86 4.47 5.12
CA ILE A 48 6.30 4.26 5.00
C ILE A 48 6.93 5.25 4.00
N PHE A 49 6.24 5.51 2.89
CA PHE A 49 6.68 6.45 1.87
C PHE A 49 6.68 7.90 2.38
N GLU A 50 5.59 8.34 3.01
CA GLU A 50 5.48 9.67 3.62
C GLU A 50 6.49 9.87 4.76
N GLY A 51 6.70 8.86 5.61
CA GLY A 51 7.72 8.89 6.65
C GLY A 51 9.13 9.03 6.06
N SER A 52 9.42 8.29 4.99
CA SER A 52 10.71 8.38 4.28
C SER A 52 10.95 9.75 3.64
N ILE A 53 9.91 10.39 3.08
CA ILE A 53 9.98 11.75 2.53
C ILE A 53 10.16 12.78 3.66
N THR A 54 9.36 12.67 4.73
CA THR A 54 9.39 13.58 5.87
C THR A 54 10.78 13.61 6.50
N HIS A 55 11.40 12.44 6.70
CA HIS A 55 12.78 12.35 7.21
C HIS A 55 13.79 13.06 6.28
N ARG A 56 13.64 12.90 4.96
CA ARG A 56 14.52 13.57 3.98
C ARG A 56 14.32 15.08 3.93
N VAL A 57 13.09 15.57 4.03
CA VAL A 57 12.75 17.00 3.91
C VAL A 57 12.97 17.76 5.22
N PHE A 58 12.75 17.13 6.37
CA PHE A 58 12.85 17.74 7.70
C PHE A 58 14.09 17.31 8.50
N HIS A 59 15.13 16.78 7.84
CA HIS A 59 16.38 16.34 8.47
C HIS A 59 17.01 17.40 9.42
N GLN A 60 16.76 18.69 9.18
CA GLN A 60 17.29 19.78 10.02
C GLN A 60 16.51 20.02 11.33
N ARG A 61 15.30 19.46 11.47
CA ARG A 61 14.44 19.61 12.67
C ARG A 61 14.30 18.33 13.50
N VAL A 62 14.85 17.20 13.03
CA VAL A 62 14.74 15.89 13.69
C VAL A 62 15.99 15.66 14.54
N GLY A 63 15.83 15.66 15.86
CA GLY A 63 16.91 15.28 16.77
C GLY A 63 17.29 13.79 16.64
N PRO A 64 18.53 13.40 17.00
CA PRO A 64 19.05 12.04 16.80
C PRO A 64 18.27 10.94 17.55
N ASP A 65 17.52 11.27 18.59
CA ASP A 65 16.68 10.32 19.34
C ASP A 65 15.31 10.06 18.66
N LEU A 66 14.76 11.07 17.97
CA LEU A 66 13.53 10.95 17.19
C LEU A 66 13.79 10.15 15.91
N GLU A 67 14.97 10.31 15.32
CA GLU A 67 15.43 9.55 14.15
C GLU A 67 15.44 8.04 14.41
N ARG A 68 16.03 7.58 15.53
CA ARG A 68 16.08 6.15 15.88
C ARG A 68 14.70 5.54 16.13
N SER A 69 13.79 6.31 16.73
CA SER A 69 12.43 5.88 17.03
C SER A 69 11.60 5.74 15.75
N HIS A 70 11.70 6.72 14.84
CA HIS A 70 11.06 6.69 13.53
C HIS A 70 11.52 5.49 12.69
N ASP A 71 12.82 5.23 12.68
CA ASP A 71 13.42 4.09 12.00
C ASP A 71 12.92 2.74 12.54
N SER A 72 12.70 2.65 13.86
CA SER A 72 12.15 1.46 14.49
C SER A 72 10.68 1.24 14.14
N ILE A 73 9.89 2.32 14.07
CA ILE A 73 8.48 2.28 13.67
C ILE A 73 8.36 1.87 12.21
N LEU A 74 9.12 2.48 11.30
CA LEU A 74 9.16 2.13 9.87
C LEU A 74 9.50 0.66 9.66
N ARG A 75 10.47 0.12 10.42
CA ARG A 75 10.80 -1.31 10.38
C ARG A 75 9.65 -2.20 10.86
N GLY A 76 8.94 -1.79 11.91
CA GLY A 76 7.75 -2.49 12.40
C GLY A 76 6.65 -2.52 11.35
N LEU A 77 6.35 -1.38 10.73
CA LEU A 77 5.39 -1.25 9.64
C LEU A 77 5.79 -2.10 8.43
N ALA A 78 7.07 -2.09 8.05
CA ALA A 78 7.60 -2.90 6.95
C ALA A 78 7.44 -4.40 7.19
N ARG A 79 7.59 -4.87 8.44
CA ARG A 79 7.35 -6.29 8.79
C ARG A 79 5.88 -6.66 8.65
N ILE A 80 4.97 -5.80 9.09
CA ILE A 80 3.52 -6.00 8.90
C ILE A 80 3.20 -6.01 7.41
N CYS A 81 3.73 -5.05 6.65
CA CYS A 81 3.54 -4.95 5.20
C CYS A 81 4.01 -6.21 4.47
N ALA A 82 5.18 -6.76 4.82
CA ALA A 82 5.68 -8.02 4.28
C ALA A 82 4.71 -9.19 4.55
N GLY A 83 4.20 -9.29 5.78
CA GLY A 83 3.24 -10.33 6.16
C GLY A 83 1.93 -10.21 5.38
N THR A 84 1.35 -9.01 5.29
CA THR A 84 0.10 -8.78 4.56
C THR A 84 0.26 -9.01 3.05
N LEU A 85 1.38 -8.59 2.45
CA LEU A 85 1.70 -8.89 1.05
C LEU A 85 1.82 -10.39 0.79
N PHE A 86 2.44 -11.12 1.71
CA PHE A 86 2.54 -12.59 1.61
C PHE A 86 1.15 -13.25 1.70
N VAL A 87 0.29 -12.80 2.61
CA VAL A 87 -1.10 -13.28 2.70
C VAL A 87 -1.85 -12.98 1.40
N TYR A 88 -1.72 -11.78 0.85
CA TYR A 88 -2.36 -11.40 -0.41
C TYR A 88 -1.90 -12.29 -1.57
N LEU A 89 -0.58 -12.51 -1.71
CA LEU A 89 -0.01 -13.40 -2.72
C LEU A 89 -0.55 -14.83 -2.59
N PHE A 90 -0.66 -15.34 -1.37
CA PHE A 90 -1.18 -16.68 -1.12
C PHE A 90 -2.68 -16.79 -1.45
N MET A 91 -3.47 -15.78 -1.09
CA MET A 91 -4.89 -15.71 -1.46
C MET A 91 -5.06 -15.68 -2.97
N GLU A 92 -4.26 -14.87 -3.66
CA GLU A 92 -4.30 -14.77 -5.12
C GLU A 92 -3.94 -16.11 -5.79
N LEU A 93 -2.96 -16.84 -5.25
CA LEU A 93 -2.63 -18.19 -5.71
C LEU A 93 -3.80 -19.17 -5.53
N ILE A 94 -4.48 -19.15 -4.38
CA ILE A 94 -5.66 -20.00 -4.14
C ILE A 94 -6.78 -19.67 -5.13
N VAL A 95 -7.09 -18.38 -5.32
CA VAL A 95 -8.11 -17.91 -6.25
C VAL A 95 -7.81 -18.38 -7.68
N PHE A 96 -6.55 -18.30 -8.06
CA PHE A 96 -6.08 -18.72 -9.38
C PHE A 96 -6.22 -20.24 -9.58
N VAL A 97 -5.82 -21.05 -8.59
CA VAL A 97 -5.95 -22.52 -8.65
C VAL A 97 -7.41 -22.94 -8.66
N HIS A 98 -8.26 -22.31 -7.84
CA HIS A 98 -9.69 -22.60 -7.77
C HIS A 98 -10.43 -22.23 -9.06
N GLY A 99 -10.03 -21.14 -9.71
CA GLY A 99 -10.62 -20.70 -10.97
C GLY A 99 -10.28 -21.56 -12.19
N GLN A 100 -9.38 -22.54 -12.06
CA GLN A 100 -8.90 -23.43 -13.14
C GLN A 100 -8.57 -22.71 -14.46
N LYS A 101 -8.01 -21.50 -14.40
CA LYS A 101 -7.79 -20.62 -15.57
C LYS A 101 -6.49 -20.93 -16.32
N TRP A 102 -6.03 -22.17 -16.27
CA TRP A 102 -4.74 -22.61 -16.83
C TRP A 102 -4.63 -22.31 -18.32
N ASP A 103 -5.75 -22.38 -19.04
CA ASP A 103 -5.81 -22.12 -20.48
C ASP A 103 -5.55 -20.65 -20.85
N TYR A 104 -5.85 -19.72 -19.94
CA TYR A 104 -5.65 -18.28 -20.20
C TYR A 104 -4.21 -17.81 -19.94
N LEU A 105 -3.39 -18.59 -19.23
CA LEU A 105 -1.97 -18.26 -18.98
C LEU A 105 -1.11 -18.27 -20.25
N ALA A 106 -1.46 -19.14 -21.20
CA ALA A 106 -0.73 -19.28 -22.46
C ALA A 106 -1.02 -18.12 -23.44
N THR A 107 -1.98 -17.24 -23.11
CA THR A 107 -2.29 -16.05 -23.91
C THR A 107 -1.45 -14.85 -23.49
N GLY A 108 -1.32 -13.83 -24.35
CA GLY A 108 -0.59 -12.58 -24.02
C GLY A 108 -1.11 -11.88 -22.74
N TRP A 109 -2.35 -12.13 -22.35
CA TRP A 109 -2.93 -11.65 -21.09
C TRP A 109 -2.39 -12.36 -19.84
N GLY A 110 -1.99 -13.63 -19.98
CA GLY A 110 -1.33 -14.39 -18.91
C GLY A 110 0.04 -13.82 -18.55
N ALA A 111 0.81 -13.33 -19.53
CA ALA A 111 2.07 -12.66 -19.28
C ALA A 111 1.89 -11.34 -18.51
N TRP A 112 0.82 -10.58 -18.79
CA TRP A 112 0.48 -9.36 -18.05
C TRP A 112 0.07 -9.65 -16.61
N TYR A 113 -0.76 -10.68 -16.41
CA TYR A 113 -1.13 -11.16 -15.08
C TYR A 113 0.08 -11.65 -14.28
N LEU A 114 0.98 -12.42 -14.90
CA LEU A 114 2.20 -12.90 -14.24
C LEU A 114 3.15 -11.75 -13.89
N LEU A 115 3.27 -10.74 -14.76
CA LEU A 115 4.05 -9.54 -14.48
C LEU A 115 3.48 -8.77 -13.28
N GLU A 116 2.17 -8.69 -13.15
CA GLU A 116 1.50 -8.09 -11.99
C GLU A 116 1.79 -8.89 -10.71
N VAL A 117 1.47 -10.18 -10.68
CA VAL A 117 1.60 -11.02 -9.48
C VAL A 117 3.07 -11.21 -9.08
N VAL A 118 3.94 -11.56 -10.04
CA VAL A 118 5.35 -11.81 -9.75
C VAL A 118 6.11 -10.49 -9.59
N GLY A 119 5.92 -9.53 -10.50
CA GLY A 119 6.68 -8.29 -10.53
C GLY A 119 6.25 -7.27 -9.49
N PHE A 120 4.95 -7.17 -9.18
CA PHE A 120 4.41 -6.12 -8.32
C PHE A 120 3.83 -6.60 -6.99
N VAL A 121 3.68 -7.92 -6.77
CA VAL A 121 3.28 -8.48 -5.47
C VAL A 121 4.42 -9.29 -4.85
N ALA A 122 4.99 -10.24 -5.58
CA ALA A 122 6.05 -11.12 -5.07
C ALA A 122 7.38 -10.36 -4.84
N VAL A 123 7.82 -9.55 -5.81
CA VAL A 123 9.07 -8.78 -5.68
C VAL A 123 9.04 -7.80 -4.50
N PRO A 124 7.98 -6.97 -4.30
CA PRO A 124 7.90 -6.14 -3.11
C PRO A 124 7.86 -6.91 -1.80
N SER A 125 7.18 -8.07 -1.76
CA SER A 125 7.16 -8.94 -0.58
C SER A 125 8.58 -9.36 -0.18
N VAL A 126 9.38 -9.83 -1.14
CA VAL A 126 10.79 -10.21 -0.91
C VAL A 126 11.65 -8.99 -0.57
N LEU A 127 11.42 -7.85 -1.20
CA LEU A 127 12.14 -6.61 -0.91
C LEU A 127 11.88 -6.10 0.51
N PHE A 128 10.63 -6.17 0.99
CA PHE A 128 10.33 -5.83 2.39
C PHE A 128 11.00 -6.78 3.36
N LEU A 129 10.98 -8.10 3.10
CA LEU A 129 11.69 -9.08 3.94
C LEU A 129 13.20 -8.80 3.98
N ARG A 130 13.81 -8.53 2.82
CA ARG A 130 15.24 -8.16 2.73
C ARG A 130 15.52 -6.82 3.39
N GLY A 131 14.65 -5.84 3.26
CA GLY A 131 14.78 -4.51 3.88
C GLY A 131 14.73 -4.58 5.40
N VAL A 132 13.83 -5.41 5.94
CA VAL A 132 13.76 -5.70 7.38
C VAL A 132 14.99 -6.46 7.85
N ALA A 133 15.46 -7.47 7.11
CA ALA A 133 16.65 -8.24 7.46
C ALA A 133 17.95 -7.41 7.42
N ARG A 134 18.13 -6.57 6.40
CA ARG A 134 19.33 -5.73 6.21
C ARG A 134 19.28 -4.40 6.96
N LYS A 135 18.19 -4.10 7.66
CA LYS A 135 17.96 -2.84 8.40
C LYS A 135 18.22 -1.59 7.56
N SER A 136 17.98 -1.68 6.25
CA SER A 136 18.32 -0.61 5.31
C SER A 136 17.08 0.21 4.94
N PRO A 137 16.96 1.49 5.36
CA PRO A 137 15.78 2.31 5.10
C PRO A 137 15.56 2.57 3.60
N ARG A 138 16.63 2.62 2.81
CA ARG A 138 16.55 2.75 1.35
C ARG A 138 15.76 1.63 0.69
N VAL A 139 16.03 0.37 1.07
CA VAL A 139 15.34 -0.80 0.50
C VAL A 139 13.87 -0.82 0.90
N ILE A 140 13.57 -0.44 2.15
CA ILE A 140 12.18 -0.32 2.63
C ILE A 140 11.42 0.75 1.85
N GLY A 141 12.04 1.91 1.61
CA GLY A 141 11.44 2.97 0.79
C GLY A 141 11.21 2.55 -0.67
N THR A 142 12.18 1.88 -1.30
CA THR A 142 12.01 1.36 -2.68
C THR A 142 10.91 0.29 -2.74
N ALA A 143 10.82 -0.59 -1.74
CA ALA A 143 9.77 -1.60 -1.65
C ALA A 143 8.37 -0.95 -1.52
N ALA A 144 8.25 0.10 -0.69
CA ALA A 144 7.00 0.85 -0.53
C ALA A 144 6.55 1.51 -1.83
N ILE A 145 7.47 2.16 -2.56
CA ILE A 145 7.17 2.77 -3.87
C ILE A 145 6.71 1.70 -4.87
N LEU A 146 7.44 0.58 -4.95
CA LEU A 146 7.09 -0.50 -5.87
C LEU A 146 5.73 -1.11 -5.54
N THR A 147 5.40 -1.22 -4.25
CA THR A 147 4.09 -1.71 -3.79
C THR A 147 2.98 -0.73 -4.14
N LEU A 148 3.18 0.58 -3.95
CA LEU A 148 2.21 1.61 -4.33
C LEU A 148 1.91 1.58 -5.83
N VAL A 149 2.95 1.47 -6.66
CA VAL A 149 2.80 1.30 -8.11
C VAL A 149 2.05 0.00 -8.43
N GLY A 150 2.40 -1.09 -7.76
CA GLY A 150 1.74 -2.38 -7.91
C GLY A 150 0.24 -2.35 -7.61
N ILE A 151 -0.15 -1.69 -6.51
CA ILE A 151 -1.55 -1.50 -6.14
C ILE A 151 -2.27 -0.63 -7.17
N MET A 152 -1.64 0.45 -7.61
CA MET A 152 -2.22 1.33 -8.63
C MET A 152 -2.47 0.55 -9.92
N LEU A 153 -1.51 -0.27 -10.36
CA LEU A 153 -1.67 -1.16 -11.49
C LEU A 153 -2.77 -2.19 -11.27
N ASN A 154 -2.86 -2.82 -10.10
CA ASN A 154 -3.94 -3.75 -9.78
C ASN A 154 -5.32 -3.08 -9.84
N ARG A 155 -5.44 -1.86 -9.31
CA ARG A 155 -6.68 -1.07 -9.37
C ARG A 155 -7.04 -0.67 -10.81
N LEU A 156 -6.06 -0.29 -11.62
CA LEU A 156 -6.25 0.03 -13.04
C LEU A 156 -6.55 -1.22 -13.86
N ASN A 157 -5.99 -2.37 -13.50
CA ASN A 157 -6.27 -3.64 -14.17
C ASN A 157 -7.73 -4.00 -13.99
N ILE A 158 -8.26 -3.94 -12.78
CA ILE A 158 -9.65 -4.33 -12.51
C ILE A 158 -10.66 -3.29 -13.06
N SER A 159 -10.30 -2.00 -13.07
CA SER A 159 -11.24 -0.91 -13.42
C SER A 159 -11.15 -0.39 -14.86
N VAL A 160 -10.00 -0.48 -15.52
CA VAL A 160 -9.76 0.12 -16.85
C VAL A 160 -9.26 -0.90 -17.88
N ILE A 161 -8.29 -1.75 -17.53
CA ILE A 161 -7.58 -2.59 -18.51
C ILE A 161 -8.31 -3.92 -18.75
N ALA A 162 -8.71 -4.62 -17.69
CA ALA A 162 -9.51 -5.84 -17.76
C ALA A 162 -11.01 -5.55 -17.85
N PHE A 163 -11.42 -4.31 -17.56
CA PHE A 163 -12.79 -3.84 -17.71
C PHE A 163 -13.07 -3.53 -19.19
N LYS A 164 -14.07 -4.18 -19.78
CA LYS A 164 -14.42 -4.07 -21.21
C LYS A 164 -13.32 -4.54 -22.18
N TRP A 165 -12.60 -5.61 -21.82
CA TRP A 165 -11.52 -6.20 -22.64
C TRP A 165 -11.94 -6.62 -24.06
N TYR A 166 -13.24 -6.82 -24.29
CA TYR A 166 -13.83 -7.25 -25.57
C TYR A 166 -14.16 -6.09 -26.53
N LEU A 167 -14.05 -4.83 -26.10
CA LEU A 167 -14.33 -3.66 -26.93
C LEU A 167 -13.06 -3.19 -27.68
N PRO A 168 -13.14 -2.91 -28.99
CA PRO A 168 -11.98 -2.45 -29.76
C PRO A 168 -11.52 -1.03 -29.39
N VAL A 169 -12.42 -0.21 -28.82
CA VAL A 169 -12.11 1.12 -28.32
C VAL A 169 -11.66 1.02 -26.87
N ARG A 170 -10.34 1.17 -26.65
CA ARG A 170 -9.74 1.27 -25.33
C ARG A 170 -9.96 2.68 -24.78
N TYR A 171 -10.22 2.79 -23.48
CA TYR A 171 -10.32 4.07 -22.80
C TYR A 171 -8.96 4.79 -22.84
N VAL A 172 -8.95 5.99 -23.40
CA VAL A 172 -7.80 6.89 -23.39
C VAL A 172 -8.23 8.13 -22.60
N PRO A 173 -7.53 8.49 -21.52
CA PRO A 173 -7.93 9.60 -20.67
C PRO A 173 -7.92 10.90 -21.47
N THR A 174 -8.97 11.68 -21.30
CA THR A 174 -9.09 13.03 -21.85
C THR A 174 -8.16 13.98 -21.10
N TRP A 175 -7.79 15.09 -21.76
CA TRP A 175 -6.94 16.10 -21.13
C TRP A 175 -7.58 16.68 -19.85
N GLN A 176 -8.91 16.72 -19.77
CA GLN A 176 -9.65 17.18 -18.58
C GLN A 176 -9.47 16.24 -17.40
N GLU A 177 -9.50 14.92 -17.62
CA GLU A 177 -9.26 13.93 -16.56
C GLU A 177 -7.84 14.03 -16.01
N ILE A 178 -6.86 14.34 -16.86
CA ILE A 178 -5.48 14.60 -16.42
C ILE A 178 -5.41 15.86 -15.55
N VAL A 179 -6.08 16.95 -15.94
CA VAL A 179 -6.11 18.18 -15.15
C VAL A 179 -6.80 17.97 -13.81
N VAL A 180 -7.93 17.26 -13.79
CA VAL A 180 -8.67 16.97 -12.56
C VAL A 180 -7.85 16.08 -11.61
N THR A 181 -7.19 15.04 -12.13
CA THR A 181 -6.33 14.18 -11.29
C THR A 181 -5.15 14.95 -10.71
N LEU A 182 -4.49 15.80 -11.49
CA LEU A 182 -3.41 16.68 -11.00
C LEU A 182 -3.92 17.69 -9.96
N ALA A 183 -5.12 18.24 -10.16
CA ALA A 183 -5.73 19.17 -9.21
C ALA A 183 -6.02 18.50 -7.87
N VAL A 184 -6.58 17.28 -7.87
CA VAL A 184 -6.85 16.50 -6.66
C VAL A 184 -5.55 16.17 -5.91
N LEU A 185 -4.54 15.64 -6.61
CA LEU A 185 -3.24 15.34 -5.98
C LEU A 185 -2.57 16.59 -5.40
N SER A 186 -2.64 17.72 -6.11
CA SER A 186 -2.11 19.00 -5.63
C SER A 186 -2.85 19.48 -4.39
N ALA A 187 -4.17 19.35 -4.35
CA ALA A 187 -4.99 19.69 -3.20
C ALA A 187 -4.68 18.82 -1.99
N GLU A 188 -4.51 17.50 -2.16
CA GLU A 188 -4.13 16.58 -1.09
C GLU A 188 -2.77 16.96 -0.46
N ILE A 189 -1.76 17.20 -1.30
CA ILE A 189 -0.44 17.63 -0.83
C ILE A 189 -0.52 18.99 -0.11
N TRP A 190 -1.33 19.91 -0.63
CA TRP A 190 -1.51 21.24 -0.03
C TRP A 190 -2.17 21.17 1.34
N VAL A 191 -3.26 20.40 1.47
CA VAL A 191 -3.96 20.16 2.75
C VAL A 191 -3.02 19.46 3.74
N PHE A 192 -2.29 18.43 3.31
CA PHE A 192 -1.30 17.76 4.16
C PHE A 192 -0.24 18.74 4.70
N ARG A 193 0.34 19.57 3.83
CA ARG A 193 1.30 20.61 4.25
C ARG A 193 0.69 21.64 5.19
N TRP A 194 -0.56 22.04 4.96
CA TRP A 194 -1.26 22.99 5.82
C TRP A 194 -1.46 22.43 7.23
N VAL A 195 -1.87 21.16 7.35
CA VAL A 195 -2.06 20.46 8.63
C VAL A 195 -0.73 20.34 9.39
N VAL A 196 0.32 19.83 8.74
CA VAL A 196 1.63 19.60 9.38
C VAL A 196 2.26 20.90 9.89
N ASN A 197 2.03 22.03 9.21
CA ASN A 197 2.57 23.32 9.65
C ASN A 197 1.78 23.96 10.81
N ARG A 198 0.51 23.58 11.01
CA ARG A 198 -0.37 24.20 12.02
C ARG A 198 -0.46 23.38 13.31
N MET A 199 -0.23 22.08 13.25
CA MET A 199 -0.32 21.18 14.39
C MET A 199 1.07 20.74 14.89
N PRO A 200 1.31 20.63 16.20
CA PRO A 200 2.57 20.15 16.76
C PRO A 200 2.69 18.63 16.62
N VAL A 201 2.85 18.15 15.37
CA VAL A 201 2.98 16.72 15.05
C VAL A 201 4.41 16.22 15.32
N LEU A 202 5.40 17.11 15.24
CA LEU A 202 6.83 16.81 15.37
C LEU A 202 7.43 17.25 16.72
N ASP A 203 6.63 17.77 17.65
CA ASP A 203 7.17 18.31 18.92
C ASP A 203 7.60 17.20 19.90
N ASP A 204 8.83 17.35 20.43
CA ASP A 204 9.52 16.47 21.38
C ASP A 204 8.78 16.22 22.72
N ALA A 205 7.68 16.92 22.97
CA ALA A 205 6.94 16.87 24.23
C ALA A 205 6.42 15.45 24.56
N HIS A 206 6.00 14.67 23.56
CA HIS A 206 5.49 13.31 23.76
C HIS A 206 6.58 12.28 24.07
N VAL A 207 7.79 12.43 23.50
CA VAL A 207 8.92 11.53 23.77
C VAL A 207 9.44 11.71 25.20
N ARG A 208 9.42 12.95 25.72
CA ARG A 208 9.84 13.26 27.09
C ARG A 208 8.93 12.65 28.15
N SER A 209 7.61 12.68 27.91
CA SER A 209 6.60 12.10 28.82
C SER A 209 6.76 10.59 28.99
N GLY A 210 6.85 9.83 27.90
CA GLY A 210 7.01 8.36 27.95
C GLY A 210 8.36 7.90 28.53
N ARG A 211 9.37 8.77 28.57
CA ARG A 211 10.67 8.50 29.21
C ARG A 211 10.61 8.73 30.72
N LEU A 212 9.91 9.78 31.17
CA LEU A 212 9.69 10.05 32.60
C LEU A 212 8.91 8.90 33.25
N GLU A 213 7.83 8.43 32.63
CA GLU A 213 7.08 7.28 33.14
C GLU A 213 7.91 5.98 33.20
N ARG A 214 8.79 5.74 32.22
CA ARG A 214 9.68 4.55 32.26
C ARG A 214 10.73 4.65 33.34
N VAL A 215 11.30 5.83 33.56
CA VAL A 215 12.27 6.06 34.64
C VAL A 215 11.58 5.92 35.99
N GLU A 216 10.37 6.46 36.15
CA GLU A 216 9.58 6.40 37.37
C GLU A 216 9.14 4.96 37.71
N ARG A 217 8.73 4.18 36.70
CA ARG A 217 8.45 2.73 36.86
C ARG A 217 9.70 1.91 37.17
N ALA A 218 10.85 2.26 36.59
CA ALA A 218 12.11 1.59 36.88
C ALA A 218 12.60 1.90 38.30
N SER A 219 12.43 3.14 38.78
CA SER A 219 12.72 3.49 40.18
C SER A 219 11.76 2.85 41.17
N ALA A 220 10.48 2.71 40.82
CA ALA A 220 9.47 2.05 41.65
C ALA A 220 9.65 0.53 41.75
N SER A 221 10.30 -0.09 40.75
CA SER A 221 10.62 -1.52 40.76
C SER A 221 11.95 -1.86 41.46
N ALA A 222 12.77 -0.85 41.76
CA ALA A 222 14.09 -1.00 42.37
C ALA A 222 14.12 -0.62 43.86
N ALA A 223 13.01 -0.12 44.41
CA ALA A 223 12.76 0.14 45.82
C ALA A 223 11.91 -1.00 46.42
#